data_AF-A0A195FJE6-F1
#
_entry.id   AF-A0A195FJE6-F1
#
_cell.length_a   1.000
_cell.length_b   1.000
_cell.length_c   1.000
_cell.angle_alpha   90.00
_cell.angle_beta   90.00
_cell.angle_gamma   90.00
#
_symmetry.space_group_name_H-M   'P 1'
#
loop_
_entity.id
_entity.type
_entity.pdbx_description
1 polymer ?
#
loop_
_entity_poly.entity_id
_entity_poly.type
_entity_poly.pdbx_seq_one_letter_code
_entity_poly.pdbx_strand_id
1 'polypeptide(L)'
;MDSGTISIFNGRGNWTAREQLRLLDAIEQFGFGNWEDISKHIETRTPEEAKEEYIARYLNGNIGKHTWPPTDSYVPNLTDQTKSDHGPLSPDLTSKLPPLDITPEEAAQLGYMPQRDDFERDYNHEAESLVSSLFLNPAEDDDLDIALKLAQVDMYTNNLRERARRKRVVRDYQLVSAFFASSRKDKGIKKKRTKEEKEFRDRMRVFAQFYTAQEHEQFLTNLERERELRLRLSELYRYRENGITKHEECAHFEQILTQTQRQNDTVDHWTEKKSGSSGQSTPIHRSTSKRREEEKNYASIDRKYTVKQDFNSTVSQANHNRTTTPANQWAESDSNPNTSIQSTSSPSSLHEKSYNSGSTIQERDIELEAASHLLTKQEKSLCIQLDLKPTQYLTQKTLLLQEYLTGNRRLSIVPQSEPESKILHYLVTNGWITAN
;
A
#
# COMPACT_ATOMS: atom_id res chain seq x y z
N MET A 1 21.87 -73.15 -7.42
CA MET A 1 21.35 -71.80 -7.13
C MET A 1 20.72 -71.88 -5.76
N ASP A 2 21.19 -71.06 -4.82
CA ASP A 2 20.68 -71.04 -3.45
C ASP A 2 19.28 -70.41 -3.43
N SER A 3 18.30 -71.06 -2.81
CA SER A 3 16.88 -70.68 -2.86
C SER A 3 16.56 -69.42 -2.05
N GLY A 4 17.58 -68.73 -1.52
CA GLY A 4 17.46 -67.52 -0.69
C GLY A 4 16.69 -67.75 0.62
N THR A 5 16.52 -69.01 1.02
CA THR A 5 15.74 -69.42 2.20
C THR A 5 16.55 -69.33 3.50
N ILE A 6 17.85 -69.08 3.38
CA ILE A 6 18.75 -68.91 4.52
C ILE A 6 18.51 -67.52 5.13
N SER A 7 18.42 -67.45 6.45
CA SER A 7 18.44 -66.17 7.16
C SER A 7 19.86 -65.62 7.16
N ILE A 8 20.03 -64.39 6.68
CA ILE A 8 21.33 -63.69 6.63
C ILE A 8 21.66 -62.98 7.94
N PHE A 9 20.69 -62.86 8.86
CA PHE A 9 20.86 -62.17 10.12
C PHE A 9 20.49 -63.09 11.29
N ASN A 10 21.45 -63.40 12.17
CA ASN A 10 21.20 -64.14 13.40
C ASN A 10 20.55 -63.22 14.45
N GLY A 11 19.24 -63.36 14.70
CA GLY A 11 18.51 -62.55 15.69
C GLY A 11 17.00 -62.58 15.50
N ARG A 12 16.23 -61.95 16.41
CA ARG A 12 14.75 -61.95 16.44
C ARG A 12 14.15 -61.61 15.07
N GLY A 13 13.27 -62.48 14.58
CA GLY A 13 12.61 -62.36 13.29
C GLY A 13 13.28 -63.24 12.24
N ASN A 14 12.62 -64.35 11.87
CA ASN A 14 13.11 -65.28 10.84
C ASN A 14 12.98 -64.66 9.44
N TRP A 15 13.68 -63.56 9.16
CA TRP A 15 13.71 -62.93 7.84
C TRP A 15 14.69 -63.66 6.94
N THR A 16 14.18 -64.21 5.84
CA THR A 16 15.02 -64.87 4.84
C THR A 16 15.78 -63.86 3.99
N ALA A 17 16.90 -64.26 3.39
CA ALA A 17 17.66 -63.43 2.45
C ALA A 17 16.77 -62.89 1.32
N ARG A 18 15.83 -63.71 0.84
CA ARG A 18 14.89 -63.33 -0.21
C ARG A 18 13.89 -62.27 0.23
N GLU A 19 13.37 -62.36 1.46
CA GLU A 19 12.47 -61.33 2.01
C GLU A 19 13.21 -60.01 2.22
N GLN A 20 14.46 -60.06 2.70
CA GLN A 20 15.31 -58.88 2.87
C GLN A 20 15.60 -58.19 1.53
N LEU A 21 15.88 -58.97 0.48
CA LEU A 21 16.09 -58.42 -0.86
C LEU A 21 14.81 -57.77 -1.42
N ARG A 22 13.65 -58.43 -1.28
CA ARG A 22 12.35 -57.88 -1.69
C ARG A 22 11.98 -56.61 -0.92
N LEU A 23 12.33 -56.54 0.37
CA LEU A 23 12.10 -55.35 1.20
C LEU A 23 12.90 -54.15 0.67
N LEU A 24 14.17 -54.35 0.32
CA LEU A 24 14.99 -53.28 -0.24
C LEU A 24 14.53 -52.85 -1.63
N ASP A 25 14.22 -53.79 -2.51
CA ASP A 25 13.70 -53.53 -3.86
C ASP A 25 12.35 -52.76 -3.80
N ALA A 26 11.46 -53.17 -2.89
CA ALA A 26 10.20 -52.47 -2.67
C ALA A 26 10.41 -51.03 -2.14
N ILE A 27 11.41 -50.81 -1.27
CA ILE A 27 11.71 -49.46 -0.77
C ILE A 27 12.30 -48.57 -1.86
N GLU A 28 13.11 -49.12 -2.75
CA GLU A 28 13.60 -48.41 -3.94
C GLU A 28 12.45 -48.02 -4.88
N GLN A 29 11.49 -48.93 -5.10
CA GLN A 29 10.37 -48.71 -6.03
C GLN A 29 9.28 -47.79 -5.48
N PHE A 30 8.86 -47.97 -4.23
CA PHE A 30 7.70 -47.28 -3.65
C PHE A 30 8.06 -46.13 -2.71
N GLY A 31 9.33 -46.02 -2.33
CA GLY A 31 9.83 -45.00 -1.41
C GLY A 31 9.54 -45.31 0.07
N PHE A 32 10.43 -44.83 0.94
CA PHE A 32 10.29 -44.96 2.38
C PHE A 32 9.01 -44.27 2.89
N GLY A 33 8.20 -44.98 3.67
CA GLY A 33 6.95 -44.48 4.23
C GLY A 33 5.69 -45.10 3.62
N ASN A 34 5.78 -45.65 2.41
CA ASN A 34 4.66 -46.35 1.76
C ASN A 34 4.63 -47.85 2.13
N TRP A 35 4.49 -48.14 3.42
CA TRP A 35 4.60 -49.50 3.97
C TRP A 35 3.52 -50.48 3.47
N GLU A 36 2.36 -49.95 3.07
CA GLU A 36 1.25 -50.72 2.50
C GLU A 36 1.64 -51.38 1.18
N ASP A 37 2.23 -50.63 0.25
CA ASP A 37 2.63 -51.16 -1.05
C ASP A 37 3.93 -51.97 -0.94
N ILE A 38 4.82 -51.59 -0.02
CA ILE A 38 6.03 -52.37 0.30
C ILE A 38 5.67 -53.77 0.82
N SER A 39 4.71 -53.87 1.74
CA SER A 39 4.24 -55.15 2.27
C SER A 39 3.63 -56.03 1.18
N LYS A 40 2.81 -55.47 0.29
CA LYS A 40 2.24 -56.20 -0.86
C LYS A 40 3.33 -56.75 -1.79
N HIS A 41 4.42 -56.00 -1.99
CA HIS A 41 5.53 -56.43 -2.83
C HIS A 41 6.38 -57.55 -2.19
N ILE A 42 6.50 -57.55 -0.86
CA ILE A 42 7.16 -58.63 -0.11
C ILE A 42 6.29 -59.89 -0.10
N GLU A 43 4.96 -59.71 -0.07
CA GLU A 43 3.89 -60.72 -0.06
C GLU A 43 3.76 -61.52 1.25
N THR A 44 4.84 -61.65 2.04
CA THR A 44 4.91 -62.54 3.21
C THR A 44 4.87 -61.83 4.57
N ARG A 45 4.91 -60.50 4.60
CA ARG A 45 5.08 -59.69 5.83
C ARG A 45 4.12 -58.52 5.86
N THR A 46 3.69 -58.11 7.06
CA THR A 46 2.78 -56.97 7.21
C THR A 46 3.51 -55.63 7.03
N PRO A 47 2.78 -54.51 6.80
CA PRO A 47 3.38 -53.17 6.71
C PRO A 47 4.19 -52.80 7.96
N GLU A 48 3.69 -53.15 9.14
CA GLU A 48 4.35 -52.88 10.42
C GLU A 48 5.64 -53.69 10.56
N GLU A 49 5.62 -54.98 10.21
CA GLU A 49 6.80 -55.84 10.26
C GLU A 49 7.88 -55.37 9.26
N ALA A 50 7.48 -54.98 8.04
CA ALA A 50 8.39 -54.45 7.03
C ALA A 50 9.03 -53.13 7.49
N LYS A 51 8.24 -52.24 8.10
CA LYS A 51 8.72 -50.99 8.69
C LYS A 51 9.70 -51.24 9.83
N GLU A 52 9.35 -52.09 10.78
CA GLU A 52 10.17 -52.37 11.94
C GLU A 52 11.49 -53.03 11.55
N GLU A 53 11.49 -54.01 10.65
CA GLU A 53 12.72 -54.66 10.19
C GLU A 53 13.61 -53.67 9.44
N TYR A 54 13.05 -52.85 8.54
CA TYR A 54 13.84 -51.90 7.78
C TYR A 54 14.51 -50.86 8.69
N ILE A 55 13.75 -50.28 9.62
CA ILE A 55 14.26 -49.30 10.59
C ILE A 55 15.29 -49.94 11.52
N ALA A 56 15.00 -51.13 12.07
CA ALA A 56 15.90 -51.79 13.01
C ALA A 56 17.22 -52.22 12.35
N ARG A 57 17.20 -52.60 11.07
CA ARG A 57 18.38 -53.16 10.39
C ARG A 57 19.17 -52.12 9.60
N TYR A 58 18.51 -51.31 8.78
CA TYR A 58 19.15 -50.43 7.79
C TYR A 58 19.21 -48.96 8.20
N LEU A 59 18.52 -48.56 9.28
CA LEU A 59 18.65 -47.21 9.85
C LEU A 59 19.36 -47.25 11.21
N ASN A 60 18.74 -47.91 12.19
CA ASN A 60 19.24 -47.94 13.57
C ASN A 60 20.26 -49.05 13.82
N GLY A 61 20.28 -50.05 12.94
CA GLY A 61 21.17 -51.20 13.03
C GLY A 61 22.60 -50.87 12.62
N ASN A 62 23.48 -51.86 12.70
CA ASN A 62 24.90 -51.69 12.35
C ASN A 62 25.08 -51.27 10.88
N ILE A 63 24.22 -51.75 9.97
CA ILE A 63 24.27 -51.34 8.55
C ILE A 63 24.02 -49.83 8.47
N GLY A 64 22.89 -49.36 9.02
CA GLY A 64 22.55 -47.95 8.96
C GLY A 64 23.60 -47.03 9.60
N LYS A 65 24.13 -47.41 10.77
CA LYS A 65 25.20 -46.66 11.45
C LYS A 65 26.49 -46.52 10.63
N HIS A 66 26.77 -47.47 9.72
CA HIS A 66 27.97 -47.47 8.90
C HIS A 66 27.74 -46.99 7.46
N THR A 67 26.50 -47.03 6.96
CA THR A 67 26.15 -46.54 5.61
C THR A 67 25.70 -45.09 5.60
N TRP A 68 25.10 -44.59 6.69
CA TRP A 68 24.66 -43.21 6.82
C TRP A 68 25.66 -42.40 7.67
N PRO A 69 26.13 -41.25 7.16
CA PRO A 69 26.79 -40.23 7.99
C PRO A 69 25.93 -39.84 9.21
N PRO A 70 26.54 -39.39 10.33
CA PRO A 70 25.77 -38.88 11.47
C PRO A 70 24.79 -37.80 11.02
N THR A 71 23.56 -37.79 11.56
CA THR A 71 22.51 -36.82 11.21
C THR A 71 22.99 -35.36 11.30
N ASP A 72 23.97 -35.07 12.17
CA ASP A 72 24.62 -33.77 12.32
C ASP A 72 25.33 -33.27 11.05
N SER A 73 25.75 -34.18 10.16
CA SER A 73 26.34 -33.85 8.86
C SER A 73 25.31 -33.53 7.77
N TYR A 74 24.04 -33.86 8.02
CA TYR A 74 22.90 -33.57 7.13
C TYR A 74 22.16 -32.29 7.51
N VAL A 75 22.62 -31.54 8.53
CA VAL A 75 22.09 -30.20 8.79
C VAL A 75 22.36 -29.37 7.54
N PRO A 76 21.32 -29.01 6.75
CA PRO A 76 21.54 -28.22 5.57
C PRO A 76 22.14 -26.91 6.05
N ASN A 77 23.27 -26.50 5.47
CA ASN A 77 23.75 -25.14 5.65
C ASN A 77 22.80 -24.21 4.87
N LEU A 78 21.61 -24.00 5.44
CA LEU A 78 20.61 -23.07 4.95
C LEU A 78 21.18 -21.68 5.14
N THR A 79 21.93 -21.24 4.14
CA THR A 79 22.27 -19.83 4.01
C THR A 79 20.95 -19.12 3.78
N ASP A 80 20.52 -18.34 4.77
CA ASP A 80 19.34 -17.51 4.64
C ASP A 80 19.60 -16.48 3.52
N GLN A 81 19.01 -16.74 2.36
CA GLN A 81 19.08 -15.87 1.18
C GLN A 81 18.07 -14.72 1.29
N THR A 82 17.26 -14.66 2.35
CA THR A 82 16.50 -13.45 2.66
C THR A 82 17.50 -12.40 3.13
N LYS A 83 17.97 -11.57 2.19
CA LYS A 83 18.57 -10.29 2.56
C LYS A 83 17.57 -9.60 3.49
N SER A 84 18.04 -9.01 4.59
CA SER A 84 17.18 -8.22 5.48
C SER A 84 16.45 -7.16 4.64
N ASP A 85 15.21 -7.46 4.29
CA ASP A 85 14.36 -6.56 3.52
C ASP A 85 13.96 -5.46 4.48
N HIS A 86 14.55 -4.27 4.35
CA HIS A 86 14.14 -3.06 5.06
C HIS A 86 13.00 -2.34 4.32
N GLY A 87 12.35 -3.02 3.38
CA GLY A 87 11.17 -2.55 2.69
C GLY A 87 9.99 -2.29 3.65
N PRO A 88 8.92 -1.66 3.14
CA PRO A 88 7.76 -1.27 3.95
C PRO A 88 6.95 -2.43 4.54
N LEU A 89 7.32 -3.68 4.24
CA LEU A 89 6.76 -4.92 4.77
C LEU A 89 7.81 -5.76 5.55
N SER A 90 8.96 -5.16 5.84
CA SER A 90 10.00 -5.78 6.66
C SER A 90 9.41 -6.33 7.96
N PRO A 91 9.79 -7.55 8.38
CA PRO A 91 9.51 -8.05 9.72
C PRO A 91 9.95 -7.06 10.82
N ASP A 92 11.00 -6.28 10.56
CA ASP A 92 11.53 -5.28 11.50
C ASP A 92 10.59 -4.07 11.67
N LEU A 93 9.73 -3.80 10.69
CA LEU A 93 8.73 -2.73 10.75
C LEU A 93 7.41 -3.23 11.35
N THR A 94 7.02 -4.48 11.07
CA THR A 94 5.79 -5.10 11.58
C THR A 94 5.91 -5.58 13.04
N SER A 95 7.13 -5.90 13.50
CA SER A 95 7.42 -6.33 14.88
C SER A 95 7.20 -5.25 15.94
N LYS A 96 7.09 -3.97 15.57
CA LYS A 96 6.84 -2.88 16.52
C LYS A 96 5.37 -2.78 16.97
N LEU A 97 4.44 -3.36 16.21
CA LEU A 97 3.01 -3.24 16.52
C LEU A 97 2.58 -4.36 17.48
N PRO A 98 1.77 -4.05 18.52
CA PRO A 98 1.27 -5.04 19.47
C PRO A 98 0.66 -6.26 18.76
N PRO A 99 0.76 -7.47 19.32
CA PRO A 99 0.05 -8.64 18.81
C PRO A 99 -1.45 -8.33 18.70
N LEU A 100 -2.08 -8.82 17.63
CA LEU A 100 -3.52 -8.67 17.49
C LEU A 100 -4.23 -9.53 18.53
N ASP A 101 -5.13 -8.92 19.29
CA ASP A 101 -6.07 -9.64 20.14
C ASP A 101 -7.16 -10.24 19.25
N ILE A 102 -6.94 -11.47 18.77
CA ILE A 102 -7.87 -12.25 17.96
C ILE A 102 -7.79 -13.75 18.32
N THR A 103 -8.94 -14.38 18.47
CA THR A 103 -9.03 -15.84 18.67
C THR A 103 -8.84 -16.59 17.35
N PRO A 104 -8.39 -17.86 17.36
CA PRO A 104 -8.25 -18.66 16.14
C PRO A 104 -9.55 -18.78 15.33
N GLU A 105 -10.69 -18.84 16.01
CA GLU A 105 -12.01 -18.91 15.37
C GLU A 105 -12.38 -17.60 14.66
N GLU A 106 -12.16 -16.45 15.31
CA GLU A 106 -12.36 -15.13 14.71
C GLU A 106 -11.42 -14.90 13.52
N ALA A 107 -10.17 -15.37 13.63
CA ALA A 107 -9.19 -15.29 12.54
C ALA A 107 -9.67 -16.11 11.33
N ALA A 108 -10.14 -17.34 11.56
CA ALA A 108 -10.71 -18.18 10.51
C ALA A 108 -11.95 -17.57 9.83
N GLN A 109 -12.82 -16.89 10.59
CA GLN A 109 -14.00 -16.20 10.01
C GLN A 109 -13.63 -15.10 8.99
N LEU A 110 -12.45 -14.50 9.14
CA LEU A 110 -11.93 -13.50 8.20
C LEU A 110 -10.95 -14.08 7.17
N GLY A 111 -10.63 -15.38 7.25
CA GLY A 111 -9.52 -15.98 6.51
C GLY A 111 -8.19 -15.29 6.84
N TYR A 112 -8.03 -14.77 8.05
CA TYR A 112 -6.83 -14.10 8.51
C TYR A 112 -5.87 -15.11 9.15
N MET A 113 -4.60 -15.05 8.80
CA MET A 113 -3.53 -15.94 9.26
C MET A 113 -2.63 -15.17 10.26
N PRO A 114 -2.85 -15.28 11.59
CA PRO A 114 -2.21 -14.40 12.56
C PRO A 114 -0.68 -14.48 12.60
N GLN A 115 -0.12 -15.66 12.36
CA GLN A 115 1.34 -15.86 12.35
C GLN A 115 2.03 -15.26 11.12
N ARG A 116 1.27 -15.01 10.04
CA ARG A 116 1.77 -14.43 8.79
C ARG A 116 1.40 -12.97 8.61
N ASP A 117 0.50 -12.46 9.45
CA ASP A 117 -0.13 -11.16 9.28
C ASP A 117 -0.74 -10.98 7.88
N ASP A 118 -1.43 -12.03 7.39
CA ASP A 118 -1.86 -12.14 6.01
C ASP A 118 -3.28 -12.70 5.90
N PHE A 119 -3.89 -12.56 4.72
CA PHE A 119 -5.22 -13.10 4.43
C PHE A 119 -5.13 -14.23 3.40
N GLU A 120 -5.96 -15.25 3.55
CA GLU A 120 -6.09 -16.35 2.58
C GLU A 120 -6.46 -15.83 1.19
N ARG A 121 -7.29 -14.78 1.13
CA ARG A 121 -7.68 -14.13 -0.12
C ARG A 121 -7.30 -12.65 -0.10
N ASP A 122 -6.42 -12.29 -1.03
CA ASP A 122 -5.99 -10.91 -1.22
C ASP A 122 -7.09 -9.99 -1.76
N TYR A 123 -6.93 -8.69 -1.51
CA TYR A 123 -7.74 -7.67 -2.17
C TYR A 123 -7.58 -7.76 -3.69
N ASN A 124 -8.70 -7.76 -4.40
CA ASN A 124 -8.76 -7.89 -5.85
C ASN A 124 -7.92 -9.07 -6.37
N HIS A 125 -8.24 -10.27 -5.87
CA HIS A 125 -7.57 -11.51 -6.27
C HIS A 125 -7.70 -11.78 -7.79
N GLU A 126 -8.75 -11.28 -8.44
CA GLU A 126 -8.94 -11.42 -9.89
C GLU A 126 -7.84 -10.71 -10.71
N ALA A 127 -7.08 -9.78 -10.11
CA ALA A 127 -5.96 -9.12 -10.76
C ALA A 127 -4.85 -10.10 -11.20
N GLU A 128 -4.75 -11.30 -10.61
CA GLU A 128 -3.80 -12.32 -11.08
C GLU A 128 -4.06 -12.72 -12.55
N SER A 129 -5.31 -12.57 -13.02
CA SER A 129 -5.65 -12.83 -14.43
C SER A 129 -4.97 -11.91 -15.43
N LEU A 130 -4.50 -10.73 -14.99
CA LEU A 130 -3.76 -9.79 -15.84
C LEU A 130 -2.40 -10.34 -16.28
N VAL A 131 -1.82 -11.23 -15.46
CA VAL A 131 -0.47 -11.76 -15.67
C VAL A 131 -0.46 -13.27 -15.90
N SER A 132 -1.55 -13.98 -15.60
CA SER A 132 -1.60 -15.45 -15.69
C SER A 132 -1.44 -16.00 -17.11
N SER A 133 -1.91 -15.26 -18.12
CA SER A 133 -1.79 -15.63 -19.54
C SER A 133 -0.71 -14.85 -20.29
N LEU A 134 0.11 -14.07 -19.56
CA LEU A 134 1.12 -13.21 -20.17
C LEU A 134 2.27 -14.08 -20.70
N PHE A 135 2.40 -14.15 -22.02
CA PHE A 135 3.51 -14.85 -22.68
C PHE A 135 4.50 -13.83 -23.22
N LEU A 136 5.77 -13.92 -22.83
CA LEU A 136 6.83 -13.01 -23.26
C LEU A 136 7.61 -13.66 -24.40
N ASN A 137 7.53 -13.11 -25.63
CA ASN A 137 8.32 -13.56 -26.76
C ASN A 137 9.09 -12.39 -27.39
N PRO A 138 10.25 -12.01 -26.81
CA PRO A 138 10.97 -10.81 -27.27
C PRO A 138 11.46 -10.86 -28.72
N ALA A 139 11.43 -12.02 -29.37
CA ALA A 139 11.85 -12.19 -30.76
C ALA A 139 10.71 -11.97 -31.77
N GLU A 140 9.45 -12.16 -31.35
CA GLU A 140 8.27 -12.02 -32.22
C GLU A 140 7.36 -10.86 -31.82
N ASP A 141 7.43 -10.42 -30.56
CA ASP A 141 6.63 -9.31 -30.06
C ASP A 141 7.08 -8.00 -30.72
N ASP A 142 6.14 -7.29 -31.35
CA ASP A 142 6.39 -5.95 -31.85
C ASP A 142 6.28 -4.90 -30.71
N ASP A 143 6.63 -3.65 -31.02
CA ASP A 143 6.61 -2.57 -30.02
C ASP A 143 5.22 -2.36 -29.39
N LEU A 144 4.14 -2.65 -30.12
CA LEU A 144 2.77 -2.51 -29.63
C LEU A 144 2.42 -3.66 -28.67
N ASP A 145 2.79 -4.89 -29.00
CA ASP A 145 2.63 -6.06 -28.14
C ASP A 145 3.40 -5.89 -26.84
N ILE A 146 4.65 -5.42 -26.92
CA ILE A 146 5.47 -5.11 -25.74
C ILE A 146 4.79 -4.03 -24.89
N ALA A 147 4.34 -2.93 -25.50
CA ALA A 147 3.66 -1.86 -24.77
C ALA A 147 2.37 -2.33 -24.08
N LEU A 148 1.58 -3.19 -24.75
CA LEU A 148 0.36 -3.76 -24.18
C LEU A 148 0.68 -4.66 -22.98
N LYS A 149 1.68 -5.54 -23.09
CA LYS A 149 2.11 -6.42 -22.01
C LYS A 149 2.64 -5.62 -20.83
N LEU A 150 3.43 -4.57 -21.07
CA LEU A 150 3.88 -3.65 -20.02
C LEU A 150 2.71 -2.96 -19.33
N ALA A 151 1.70 -2.49 -20.07
CA ALA A 151 0.50 -1.91 -19.47
C ALA A 151 -0.27 -2.89 -18.58
N GLN A 152 -0.37 -4.17 -18.99
CA GLN A 152 -0.98 -5.22 -18.15
C GLN A 152 -0.19 -5.45 -16.86
N VAL A 153 1.15 -5.49 -16.95
CA VAL A 153 2.04 -5.60 -15.78
C VAL A 153 1.93 -4.38 -14.88
N ASP A 154 1.81 -3.17 -15.42
CA ASP A 154 1.60 -1.94 -14.66
C ASP A 154 0.27 -1.95 -13.91
N MET A 155 -0.81 -2.41 -14.56
CA MET A 155 -2.11 -2.60 -13.93
C MET A 155 -2.04 -3.60 -12.76
N TYR A 156 -1.31 -4.70 -12.93
CA TYR A 156 -1.08 -5.67 -11.86
C TYR A 156 -0.24 -5.09 -10.73
N THR A 157 0.83 -4.37 -11.05
CA THR A 157 1.71 -3.70 -10.09
C THR A 157 0.95 -2.69 -9.24
N ASN A 158 0.02 -1.95 -9.84
CA ASN A 158 -0.87 -1.05 -9.09
C ASN A 158 -1.76 -1.81 -8.10
N ASN A 159 -2.25 -3.00 -8.45
CA ASN A 159 -2.99 -3.85 -7.51
C ASN A 159 -2.11 -4.33 -6.36
N LEU A 160 -0.86 -4.71 -6.61
CA LEU A 160 0.10 -5.10 -5.56
C LEU A 160 0.37 -3.95 -4.58
N ARG A 161 0.61 -2.74 -5.10
CA ARG A 161 0.80 -1.53 -4.26
C ARG A 161 -0.41 -1.28 -3.38
N GLU A 162 -1.60 -1.43 -3.94
CA GLU A 162 -2.84 -1.18 -3.24
C GLU A 162 -3.16 -2.29 -2.21
N ARG A 163 -2.81 -3.55 -2.48
CA ARG A 163 -2.83 -4.64 -1.47
C ARG A 163 -1.91 -4.33 -0.31
N ALA A 164 -0.66 -3.96 -0.58
CA ALA A 164 0.32 -3.59 0.45
C ALA A 164 -0.17 -2.41 1.29
N ARG A 165 -0.74 -1.38 0.66
CA ARG A 165 -1.35 -0.23 1.35
C ARG A 165 -2.48 -0.67 2.28
N ARG A 166 -3.40 -1.52 1.80
CA ARG A 166 -4.51 -2.02 2.64
C ARG A 166 -4.03 -2.86 3.82
N LYS A 167 -3.10 -3.80 3.60
CA LYS A 167 -2.51 -4.61 4.67
C LYS A 167 -1.88 -3.74 5.75
N ARG A 168 -1.13 -2.70 5.35
CA ARG A 168 -0.57 -1.70 6.27
C ARG A 168 -1.64 -1.03 7.13
N VAL A 169 -2.68 -0.49 6.50
CA VAL A 169 -3.77 0.19 7.24
C VAL A 169 -4.51 -0.77 8.17
N VAL A 170 -4.81 -1.99 7.69
CA VAL A 170 -5.47 -3.03 8.49
C VAL A 170 -4.67 -3.36 9.74
N ARG A 171 -3.36 -3.54 9.59
CA ARG A 171 -2.46 -3.91 10.67
C ARG A 171 -2.26 -2.78 11.68
N ASP A 172 -1.95 -1.58 11.20
CA ASP A 172 -1.64 -0.43 12.05
C ASP A 172 -2.85 0.04 12.87
N TYR A 173 -4.03 0.07 12.27
CA TYR A 173 -5.29 0.38 12.97
C TYR A 173 -5.88 -0.82 13.71
N GLN A 174 -5.21 -1.97 13.70
CA GLN A 174 -5.66 -3.21 14.32
C GLN A 174 -7.10 -3.58 13.93
N LEU A 175 -7.47 -3.37 12.65
CA LEU A 175 -8.85 -3.45 12.18
C LEU A 175 -9.46 -4.84 12.36
N VAL A 176 -8.64 -5.88 12.25
CA VAL A 176 -9.02 -7.27 12.48
C VAL A 176 -9.52 -7.46 13.92
N SER A 177 -8.78 -6.97 14.92
CA SER A 177 -9.19 -7.02 16.33
C SER A 177 -10.37 -6.10 16.60
N ALA A 178 -10.34 -4.88 16.06
CA ALA A 178 -11.38 -3.86 16.25
C ALA A 178 -12.75 -4.26 15.67
N PHE A 179 -12.75 -5.05 14.58
CA PHE A 179 -13.97 -5.60 13.98
C PHE A 179 -14.75 -6.44 15.00
N PHE A 180 -14.07 -7.36 15.70
CA PHE A 180 -14.69 -8.19 16.71
C PHE A 180 -14.85 -7.52 18.08
N ALA A 181 -14.05 -6.49 18.38
CA ALA A 181 -14.15 -5.73 19.63
C ALA A 181 -15.52 -5.05 19.83
N SER A 182 -16.29 -4.81 18.77
CA SER A 182 -17.67 -4.29 18.89
C SER A 182 -18.68 -5.37 19.31
N SER A 183 -18.40 -6.64 19.00
CA SER A 183 -19.25 -7.81 19.31
C SER A 183 -18.87 -8.43 20.65
N ARG A 184 -17.58 -8.44 20.99
CA ARG A 184 -17.10 -8.64 22.35
C ARG A 184 -17.70 -7.49 23.16
N LYS A 185 -18.72 -7.75 23.98
CA LYS A 185 -19.38 -6.75 24.84
C LYS A 185 -18.45 -6.23 25.96
N ASP A 186 -17.16 -6.11 25.67
CA ASP A 186 -16.15 -5.60 26.56
C ASP A 186 -16.31 -4.09 26.64
N LYS A 187 -17.23 -3.69 27.52
CA LYS A 187 -17.44 -2.31 27.92
C LYS A 187 -16.28 -1.89 28.82
N GLY A 188 -15.07 -1.85 28.27
CA GLY A 188 -14.06 -0.94 28.77
C GLY A 188 -14.69 0.45 28.87
N ILE A 189 -14.37 1.19 29.93
CA ILE A 189 -14.87 2.53 30.26
C ILE A 189 -14.42 3.51 29.17
N LYS A 190 -14.98 3.41 27.96
CA LYS A 190 -14.80 4.37 26.90
C LYS A 190 -15.87 5.42 27.11
N LYS A 191 -15.42 6.67 27.32
CA LYS A 191 -16.26 7.86 27.37
C LYS A 191 -17.30 7.74 26.26
N LYS A 192 -18.58 7.74 26.62
CA LYS A 192 -19.68 7.62 25.65
C LYS A 192 -19.63 8.86 24.77
N ARG A 193 -19.04 8.73 23.57
CA ARG A 193 -18.85 9.83 22.63
C ARG A 193 -20.19 10.43 22.23
N THR A 194 -20.22 11.75 22.05
CA THR A 194 -21.43 12.41 21.58
C THR A 194 -21.73 12.02 20.13
N LYS A 195 -22.98 12.19 19.68
CA LYS A 195 -23.36 11.94 18.28
C LYS A 195 -22.51 12.79 17.31
N GLU A 196 -22.28 14.05 17.67
CA GLU A 196 -21.48 14.99 16.88
C GLU A 196 -20.01 14.59 16.79
N GLU A 197 -19.41 14.16 17.91
CA GLU A 197 -18.03 13.65 17.95
C GLU A 197 -17.87 12.39 17.09
N LYS A 198 -18.84 11.48 17.12
CA LYS A 198 -18.85 10.30 16.26
C LYS A 198 -18.92 10.66 14.78
N GLU A 199 -19.82 11.58 14.41
CA GLU A 199 -19.98 12.04 13.03
C GLU A 199 -18.73 12.77 12.51
N PHE A 200 -18.08 13.57 13.36
CA PHE A 200 -16.80 14.21 13.04
C PHE A 200 -15.72 13.17 12.73
N ARG A 201 -15.55 12.17 13.60
CA ARG A 201 -14.56 11.11 13.42
C ARG A 201 -14.83 10.25 12.18
N ASP A 202 -16.10 9.95 11.90
CA ASP A 202 -16.49 9.22 10.69
C ASP A 202 -16.13 10.02 9.42
N ARG A 203 -16.35 11.35 9.41
CA ARG A 203 -15.91 12.21 8.29
C ARG A 203 -14.40 12.26 8.12
N MET A 204 -13.65 12.20 9.22
CA MET A 204 -12.18 12.25 9.21
C MET A 204 -11.52 10.90 8.93
N ARG A 205 -12.30 9.81 8.81
CA ARG A 205 -11.79 8.46 8.53
C ARG A 205 -11.06 8.37 7.19
N VAL A 206 -11.42 9.20 6.21
CA VAL A 206 -10.74 9.22 4.89
C VAL A 206 -9.26 9.58 4.97
N PHE A 207 -8.83 10.27 6.03
CA PHE A 207 -7.44 10.63 6.25
C PHE A 207 -6.62 9.51 6.87
N ALA A 208 -7.26 8.44 7.38
CA ALA A 208 -6.58 7.32 8.01
C ALA A 208 -5.61 6.58 7.07
N GLN A 209 -5.75 6.76 5.76
CA GLN A 209 -4.83 6.17 4.78
C GLN A 209 -3.48 6.89 4.67
N PHE A 210 -3.36 8.09 5.23
CA PHE A 210 -2.17 8.96 5.12
C PHE A 210 -1.38 9.06 6.43
N TYR A 211 -1.94 8.58 7.52
CA TYR A 211 -1.37 8.67 8.86
C TYR A 211 -1.27 7.28 9.46
N THR A 212 -0.32 7.10 10.38
CA THR A 212 -0.39 5.95 11.28
C THR A 212 -1.60 6.07 12.22
N ALA A 213 -2.02 4.97 12.84
CA ALA A 213 -3.12 4.96 13.79
C ALA A 213 -2.91 5.95 14.95
N GLN A 214 -1.66 6.04 15.44
CA GLN A 214 -1.29 6.98 16.49
C GLN A 214 -1.36 8.43 16.02
N GLU A 215 -0.77 8.75 14.86
CA GLU A 215 -0.79 10.09 14.28
C GLU A 215 -2.21 10.56 13.96
N HIS A 216 -3.05 9.64 13.46
CA HIS A 216 -4.45 9.95 13.15
C HIS A 216 -5.26 10.25 14.40
N GLU A 217 -5.07 9.50 15.50
CA GLU A 217 -5.76 9.80 16.76
C GLU A 217 -5.28 11.13 17.36
N GLN A 218 -3.98 11.44 17.25
CA GLN A 218 -3.43 12.73 17.66
C GLN A 218 -4.00 13.87 16.82
N PHE A 219 -4.10 13.69 15.50
CA PHE A 219 -4.71 14.64 14.58
C PHE A 219 -6.16 14.94 14.97
N LEU A 220 -6.98 13.91 15.24
CA LEU A 220 -8.36 14.07 15.68
C LEU A 220 -8.45 14.82 17.01
N THR A 221 -7.62 14.44 17.98
CA THR A 221 -7.57 15.08 19.30
C THR A 221 -7.20 16.56 19.20
N ASN A 222 -6.24 16.89 18.33
CA ASN A 222 -5.80 18.26 18.10
C ASN A 222 -6.91 19.11 17.46
N LEU A 223 -7.64 18.57 16.48
CA LEU A 223 -8.77 19.27 15.87
C LEU A 223 -9.94 19.47 16.85
N GLU A 224 -10.24 18.46 17.68
CA GLU A 224 -11.25 18.58 18.73
C GLU A 224 -10.86 19.67 19.75
N ARG A 225 -9.58 19.69 20.18
CA ARG A 225 -9.03 20.70 21.08
C ARG A 225 -9.04 22.09 20.46
N GLU A 226 -8.70 22.21 19.18
CA GLU A 226 -8.76 23.49 18.46
C GLU A 226 -10.19 24.03 18.44
N ARG A 227 -11.18 23.18 18.12
CA ARG A 227 -12.59 23.55 18.15
C ARG A 227 -13.01 24.02 19.54
N GLU A 228 -12.64 23.29 20.59
CA GLU A 228 -12.91 23.66 21.98
C GLU A 228 -12.32 25.03 22.33
N LEU A 229 -11.06 25.27 21.97
CA LEU A 229 -10.38 26.55 22.23
C LEU A 229 -11.04 27.70 21.47
N ARG A 230 -11.47 27.49 20.21
CA ARG A 230 -12.19 28.50 19.43
C ARG A 230 -13.55 28.84 20.05
N LEU A 231 -14.30 27.83 20.50
CA LEU A 231 -15.56 28.04 21.22
C LEU A 231 -15.32 28.80 22.52
N ARG A 232 -14.34 28.36 23.32
CA ARG A 232 -13.97 29.03 24.58
C ARG A 232 -13.56 30.48 24.35
N LEU A 233 -12.80 30.75 23.30
CA LEU A 233 -12.39 32.11 22.95
C LEU A 233 -13.61 32.97 22.60
N SER A 234 -14.57 32.43 21.84
CA SER A 234 -15.82 33.13 21.51
C SER A 234 -16.66 33.44 22.75
N GLU A 235 -16.75 32.52 23.71
CA GLU A 235 -17.41 32.74 25.00
C GLU A 235 -16.74 33.86 25.80
N LEU A 236 -15.41 33.84 25.86
CA LEU A 236 -14.62 34.86 26.57
C LEU A 236 -14.79 36.24 25.93
N TYR A 237 -14.84 36.33 24.61
CA TYR A 237 -15.16 37.60 23.93
C TYR A 237 -16.57 38.08 24.28
N ARG A 238 -17.56 37.18 24.28
CA ARG A 238 -18.94 37.52 24.68
C ARG A 238 -19.01 38.03 26.12
N TYR A 239 -18.30 37.40 27.07
CA TYR A 239 -18.26 37.89 28.46
C TYR A 239 -17.65 39.28 28.54
N ARG A 240 -16.55 39.52 27.81
CA ARG A 240 -15.88 40.82 27.78
C ARG A 240 -16.76 41.92 27.18
N GLU A 241 -17.52 41.62 26.14
CA GLU A 241 -18.52 42.54 25.57
C GLU A 241 -19.63 42.89 26.56
N ASN A 242 -19.97 41.97 27.47
CA ASN A 242 -20.92 42.19 28.56
C ASN A 242 -20.27 42.79 29.83
N GLY A 243 -19.04 43.29 29.72
CA GLY A 243 -18.34 44.00 30.79
C GLY A 243 -17.71 43.11 31.87
N ILE A 244 -17.70 41.79 31.67
CA ILE A 244 -17.07 40.86 32.62
C ILE A 244 -15.57 40.88 32.40
N THR A 245 -14.83 41.13 33.48
CA THR A 245 -13.37 41.26 33.42
C THR A 245 -12.63 40.22 34.26
N LYS A 246 -13.33 39.52 35.16
CA LYS A 246 -12.75 38.45 35.98
C LYS A 246 -13.30 37.08 35.60
N HIS A 247 -12.44 36.06 35.69
CA HIS A 247 -12.81 34.69 35.33
C HIS A 247 -13.88 34.10 36.27
N GLU A 248 -13.82 34.46 37.55
CA GLU A 248 -14.75 34.00 38.59
C GLU A 248 -16.19 34.46 38.34
N GLU A 249 -16.37 35.61 37.69
CA GLU A 249 -17.67 36.21 37.38
C GLU A 249 -18.37 35.52 36.21
N CYS A 250 -17.64 34.76 35.38
CA CYS A 250 -18.18 34.11 34.18
C CYS A 250 -19.27 33.08 34.52
N ALA A 251 -19.03 32.23 35.53
CA ALA A 251 -20.00 31.20 35.95
C ALA A 251 -21.30 31.83 36.49
N HIS A 252 -21.18 32.92 37.26
CA HIS A 252 -22.33 33.63 37.79
C HIS A 252 -23.16 34.29 36.68
N PHE A 253 -22.49 34.90 35.70
CA PHE A 253 -23.16 35.48 34.54
C PHE A 253 -23.93 34.45 33.71
N GLU A 254 -23.38 33.26 33.48
CA GLU A 254 -24.10 32.19 32.78
C GLU A 254 -25.31 31.69 33.56
N GLN A 255 -25.19 31.62 34.90
CA GLN A 255 -26.30 31.24 35.76
C GLN A 255 -27.45 32.26 35.70
N ILE A 256 -27.13 33.55 35.69
CA ILE A 256 -28.12 34.63 35.52
C ILE A 256 -28.76 34.53 34.13
N LEU A 257 -27.97 34.43 33.06
CA LEU A 257 -28.49 34.29 31.69
C LEU A 257 -29.44 33.10 31.55
N THR A 258 -29.04 31.93 32.06
CA THR A 258 -29.87 30.72 32.00
C THR A 258 -31.14 30.83 32.83
N GLN A 259 -31.11 31.52 33.98
CA GLN A 259 -32.30 31.77 34.81
C GLN A 259 -33.26 32.76 34.15
N THR A 260 -32.75 33.85 33.57
CA THR A 260 -33.56 34.81 32.79
C THR A 260 -34.16 34.16 31.55
N GLN A 261 -33.42 33.26 30.89
CA GLN A 261 -33.93 32.50 29.74
C GLN A 261 -35.12 31.61 30.14
N ARG A 262 -34.97 30.85 31.24
CA ARG A 262 -36.03 29.97 31.74
C ARG A 262 -37.27 30.75 32.14
N GLN A 263 -37.11 31.94 32.73
CA GLN A 263 -38.25 32.81 33.05
C GLN A 263 -38.97 33.27 31.78
N ASN A 264 -38.24 33.70 30.75
CA ASN A 264 -38.85 34.08 29.48
C ASN A 264 -39.57 32.90 28.79
N ASP A 265 -38.96 31.71 28.76
CA ASP A 265 -39.59 30.51 28.19
C ASP A 265 -40.86 30.09 28.96
N THR A 266 -40.89 30.27 30.28
CA THR A 266 -42.09 29.99 31.08
C THR A 266 -43.21 31.01 30.88
N VAL A 267 -42.87 32.28 30.61
CA VAL A 267 -43.83 33.34 30.30
C VAL A 267 -44.42 33.12 28.91
N ASP A 268 -43.60 32.77 27.92
CA ASP A 268 -44.06 32.44 26.57
C ASP A 268 -45.01 31.22 26.59
N HIS A 269 -44.65 30.15 27.32
CA HIS A 269 -45.52 28.98 27.48
C HIS A 269 -46.85 29.29 28.21
N TRP A 270 -46.85 30.26 29.13
CA TRP A 270 -48.07 30.74 29.79
C TRP A 270 -48.94 31.61 28.89
N THR A 271 -48.35 32.43 28.01
CA THR A 271 -49.09 33.24 27.04
C THR A 271 -49.71 32.39 25.93
N GLU A 272 -49.03 31.34 25.47
CA GLU A 272 -49.54 30.42 24.45
C GLU A 272 -50.78 29.64 24.94
N LYS A 273 -50.85 29.31 26.24
CA LYS A 273 -52.03 28.68 26.86
C LYS A 273 -53.21 29.63 27.09
N LYS A 274 -53.00 30.95 27.09
CA LYS A 274 -54.08 31.96 27.18
C LYS A 274 -54.62 32.42 25.83
N SER A 275 -53.93 32.13 24.73
CA SER A 275 -54.37 32.50 23.36
C SER A 275 -55.28 31.48 22.68
N GLY A 276 -55.79 30.48 23.41
CA GLY A 276 -56.80 29.53 22.90
C GLY A 276 -58.23 30.09 22.92
N SER A 277 -58.52 31.19 22.23
CA SER A 277 -59.89 31.51 21.80
C SER A 277 -59.93 32.56 20.68
N SER A 278 -60.36 32.10 19.50
CA SER A 278 -60.91 32.80 18.32
C SER A 278 -60.08 33.91 17.65
N GLY A 279 -59.81 33.71 16.35
CA GLY A 279 -59.58 34.84 15.43
C GLY A 279 -58.46 34.61 14.43
N GLN A 280 -58.83 34.40 13.17
CA GLN A 280 -57.97 34.30 12.01
C GLN A 280 -57.31 35.66 11.73
N SER A 281 -55.97 35.73 11.74
CA SER A 281 -55.22 36.91 11.27
C SER A 281 -53.78 36.54 10.90
N THR A 282 -53.29 37.23 9.87
CA THR A 282 -52.07 37.05 9.06
C THR A 282 -50.74 36.91 9.82
N PRO A 283 -49.75 36.19 9.24
CA PRO A 283 -48.45 36.00 9.89
C PRO A 283 -47.57 37.26 9.74
N ILE A 284 -47.40 38.02 10.82
CA ILE A 284 -46.30 38.98 10.95
C ILE A 284 -45.13 38.25 11.61
N HIS A 285 -44.06 38.07 10.83
CA HIS A 285 -42.76 37.55 11.26
C HIS A 285 -42.24 38.32 12.50
N ARG A 286 -42.12 37.63 13.65
CA ARG A 286 -41.39 38.14 14.82
C ARG A 286 -40.33 37.14 15.31
N SER A 287 -39.12 37.37 14.82
CA SER A 287 -37.77 37.19 15.39
C SER A 287 -37.47 36.24 16.58
N THR A 288 -38.07 35.06 16.71
CA THR A 288 -37.57 34.01 17.65
C THR A 288 -36.53 33.07 17.03
N SER A 289 -36.26 33.19 15.73
CA SER A 289 -35.32 32.33 15.00
C SER A 289 -33.83 32.67 15.21
N LYS A 290 -33.49 33.84 15.78
CA LYS A 290 -32.10 34.31 15.87
C LYS A 290 -31.19 33.40 16.73
N ARG A 291 -31.71 32.82 17.81
CA ARG A 291 -30.87 32.09 18.77
C ARG A 291 -30.50 30.67 18.31
N ARG A 292 -31.40 30.02 17.54
CA ARG A 292 -31.13 28.70 16.93
C ARG A 292 -30.26 28.81 15.67
N GLU A 293 -30.25 29.98 15.04
CA GLU A 293 -29.31 30.30 13.97
C GLU A 293 -27.92 30.69 14.50
N GLU A 294 -27.81 31.35 15.65
CA GLU A 294 -26.52 31.70 16.28
C GLU A 294 -25.67 30.46 16.61
N GLU A 295 -26.26 29.39 17.15
CA GLU A 295 -25.55 28.10 17.38
C GLU A 295 -25.06 27.44 16.08
N LYS A 296 -25.82 27.57 14.98
CA LYS A 296 -25.38 27.13 13.64
C LYS A 296 -24.35 28.08 13.02
N ASN A 297 -24.37 29.36 13.40
CA ASN A 297 -23.47 30.38 12.90
C ASN A 297 -22.04 30.20 13.44
N TYR A 298 -21.85 29.59 14.61
CA TYR A 298 -20.52 29.23 15.11
C TYR A 298 -19.80 28.19 14.23
N ALA A 299 -20.53 27.35 13.48
CA ALA A 299 -19.96 26.50 12.44
C ALA A 299 -19.63 27.26 11.13
N SER A 300 -20.14 28.48 10.97
CA SER A 300 -20.00 29.33 9.78
C SER A 300 -18.94 30.43 9.93
N ILE A 301 -18.50 30.72 11.17
CA ILE A 301 -17.38 31.65 11.47
C ILE A 301 -16.05 31.16 10.85
N ASP A 302 -15.94 29.87 10.51
CA ASP A 302 -14.79 29.25 9.85
C ASP A 302 -14.43 29.90 8.50
N ARG A 303 -15.36 30.61 7.83
CA ARG A 303 -15.08 31.30 6.56
C ARG A 303 -14.70 32.77 6.68
N LYS A 304 -14.85 33.42 7.84
CA LYS A 304 -14.71 34.89 7.95
C LYS A 304 -13.37 35.37 8.48
N TYR A 305 -12.49 34.49 8.95
CA TYR A 305 -11.14 34.83 9.41
C TYR A 305 -10.01 34.48 8.43
N THR A 306 -10.34 34.19 7.16
CA THR A 306 -9.37 34.31 6.06
C THR A 306 -9.58 35.66 5.39
N VAL A 307 -8.69 36.60 5.72
CA VAL A 307 -8.64 37.94 5.14
C VAL A 307 -8.55 37.84 3.62
N LYS A 308 -9.46 38.55 2.97
CA LYS A 308 -9.40 38.97 1.58
C LYS A 308 -8.20 39.90 1.38
N GLN A 309 -7.31 39.56 0.45
CA GLN A 309 -6.83 40.57 -0.49
C GLN A 309 -7.80 40.55 -1.67
N ASP A 310 -8.48 41.67 -1.89
CA ASP A 310 -9.35 41.89 -3.03
C ASP A 310 -8.52 42.04 -4.31
N PHE A 311 -9.02 41.46 -5.42
CA PHE A 311 -9.39 42.24 -6.61
C PHE A 311 -10.38 41.44 -7.49
N ASN A 312 -11.66 41.82 -7.38
CA ASN A 312 -12.70 42.03 -8.41
C ASN A 312 -12.62 41.21 -9.73
N SER A 313 -13.56 40.30 -10.03
CA SER A 313 -14.99 40.46 -10.47
C SER A 313 -15.08 39.88 -11.91
N THR A 314 -16.07 39.10 -12.38
CA THR A 314 -17.52 39.22 -12.24
C THR A 314 -18.22 37.91 -12.65
N VAL A 315 -19.39 37.72 -12.06
CA VAL A 315 -20.40 36.64 -12.08
C VAL A 315 -20.93 36.20 -13.46
N SER A 316 -21.19 34.89 -13.62
CA SER A 316 -22.49 34.36 -14.12
C SER A 316 -22.70 32.87 -13.76
N GLN A 317 -23.97 32.52 -13.62
CA GLN A 317 -24.54 31.45 -12.80
C GLN A 317 -24.61 30.04 -13.43
N ALA A 318 -24.70 29.04 -12.54
CA ALA A 318 -25.50 27.81 -12.61
C ALA A 318 -25.18 26.72 -13.68
N ASN A 319 -24.71 25.55 -13.23
CA ASN A 319 -25.52 24.35 -12.90
C ASN A 319 -24.73 23.04 -13.02
N HIS A 320 -25.21 22.05 -12.29
CA HIS A 320 -24.68 20.70 -12.08
C HIS A 320 -24.30 19.91 -13.34
N ASN A 321 -23.16 19.21 -13.32
CA ASN A 321 -23.08 17.73 -13.36
C ASN A 321 -21.64 17.22 -13.59
N ARG A 322 -21.25 16.22 -12.79
CA ARG A 322 -20.47 15.02 -13.09
C ARG A 322 -19.49 15.04 -14.29
N THR A 323 -18.19 14.88 -14.04
CA THR A 323 -17.13 14.60 -15.06
C THR A 323 -15.94 13.97 -14.29
N THR A 324 -15.39 12.76 -14.49
CA THR A 324 -14.84 12.03 -15.66
C THR A 324 -13.82 12.83 -16.47
N THR A 325 -12.56 12.86 -16.02
CA THR A 325 -11.46 13.49 -16.76
C THR A 325 -11.13 12.69 -18.03
N PRO A 326 -11.17 13.30 -19.22
CA PRO A 326 -10.76 12.69 -20.48
C PRO A 326 -9.38 13.15 -20.96
N ALA A 327 -8.88 12.43 -21.97
CA ALA A 327 -7.66 12.68 -22.71
C ALA A 327 -7.66 14.01 -23.48
N ASN A 328 -6.50 14.64 -23.57
CA ASN A 328 -6.26 15.80 -24.42
C ASN A 328 -6.02 15.38 -25.87
N GLN A 329 -6.90 15.84 -26.77
CA GLN A 329 -6.62 16.05 -28.18
C GLN A 329 -6.74 17.55 -28.43
N TRP A 330 -5.67 18.16 -28.97
CA TRP A 330 -5.74 19.44 -29.64
C TRP A 330 -5.80 19.20 -31.14
N ALA A 331 -6.83 19.77 -31.77
CA ALA A 331 -6.94 19.95 -33.20
C ALA A 331 -7.30 21.43 -33.43
N GLU A 332 -6.57 22.10 -34.31
CA GLU A 332 -7.04 23.31 -34.99
C GLU A 332 -7.13 23.06 -36.51
N SER A 333 -8.32 23.42 -36.98
CA SER A 333 -8.93 23.70 -38.29
C SER A 333 -8.11 23.76 -39.59
N ASP A 334 -8.59 22.94 -40.53
CA ASP A 334 -9.03 23.21 -41.91
C ASP A 334 -8.25 24.16 -42.85
N SER A 335 -7.75 23.57 -43.94
CA SER A 335 -7.94 24.04 -45.32
C SER A 335 -7.63 22.92 -46.32
N ASN A 336 -8.58 22.60 -47.20
CA ASN A 336 -8.43 21.69 -48.35
C ASN A 336 -8.61 22.54 -49.63
N PRO A 337 -8.00 22.18 -50.79
CA PRO A 337 -8.68 21.19 -51.63
C PRO A 337 -7.79 20.23 -52.45
N ASN A 338 -8.36 19.05 -52.71
CA ASN A 338 -8.20 18.13 -53.87
C ASN A 338 -6.81 17.94 -54.51
N THR A 339 -6.37 16.68 -54.66
CA THR A 339 -6.45 15.89 -55.92
C THR A 339 -6.09 14.41 -55.65
N SER A 340 -6.81 13.51 -56.32
CA SER A 340 -6.64 12.06 -56.40
C SER A 340 -5.27 11.58 -56.92
N ILE A 341 -4.81 10.38 -56.50
CA ILE A 341 -4.48 9.21 -57.37
C ILE A 341 -3.99 7.98 -56.55
N GLN A 342 -4.53 6.84 -56.98
CA GLN A 342 -4.28 5.40 -56.80
C GLN A 342 -2.89 4.84 -56.38
N SER A 343 -2.97 3.83 -55.48
CA SER A 343 -2.33 2.49 -55.44
C SER A 343 -0.88 2.25 -55.91
N THR A 344 -0.07 1.55 -55.10
CA THR A 344 0.22 0.10 -55.24
C THR A 344 1.27 -0.39 -54.21
N SER A 345 1.21 -1.70 -53.97
CA SER A 345 1.98 -2.59 -53.10
C SER A 345 3.44 -2.83 -53.52
N SER A 346 4.33 -2.92 -52.50
CA SER A 346 5.49 -3.83 -52.23
C SER A 346 6.25 -4.57 -53.36
N PRO A 347 7.40 -5.22 -53.07
CA PRO A 347 8.65 -4.76 -52.42
C PRO A 347 9.90 -5.19 -53.26
N SER A 348 11.10 -4.93 -52.73
CA SER A 348 12.32 -5.78 -52.80
C SER A 348 13.62 -5.14 -53.33
N SER A 349 14.65 -5.36 -52.49
CA SER A 349 16.01 -5.82 -52.82
C SER A 349 17.16 -4.91 -52.37
N LEU A 350 18.04 -5.60 -51.65
CA LEU A 350 19.29 -5.21 -51.04
C LEU A 350 20.30 -4.69 -52.08
N HIS A 351 21.05 -3.66 -51.72
CA HIS A 351 22.46 -3.61 -52.10
C HIS A 351 23.30 -2.93 -51.01
N GLU A 352 24.30 -3.67 -50.57
CA GLU A 352 25.30 -3.33 -49.59
C GLU A 352 26.53 -2.70 -50.28
N LYS A 353 27.24 -1.82 -49.54
CA LYS A 353 28.61 -1.27 -49.75
C LYS A 353 28.75 -0.08 -50.73
N SER A 354 29.54 0.97 -50.49
CA SER A 354 30.41 1.41 -49.38
C SER A 354 31.03 2.79 -49.77
N TYR A 355 31.18 3.69 -48.77
CA TYR A 355 31.96 4.95 -48.66
C TYR A 355 32.04 5.97 -49.83
N ASN A 356 31.59 7.22 -49.58
CA ASN A 356 32.51 8.31 -49.21
C ASN A 356 31.81 9.55 -48.61
N SER A 357 32.45 10.05 -47.56
CA SER A 357 32.36 11.35 -46.86
C SER A 357 31.52 12.50 -47.45
N GLY A 358 30.51 12.90 -46.67
CA GLY A 358 29.97 14.26 -46.60
C GLY A 358 29.34 14.44 -45.22
N SER A 359 30.07 15.04 -44.26
CA SER A 359 29.59 15.21 -42.88
C SER A 359 28.51 16.29 -42.82
N THR A 360 27.26 15.90 -43.00
CA THR A 360 26.13 16.68 -42.50
C THR A 360 25.93 16.25 -41.05
N ILE A 361 26.39 17.07 -40.10
CA ILE A 361 26.07 16.89 -38.69
C ILE A 361 24.55 16.99 -38.60
N GLN A 362 23.85 15.86 -38.46
CA GLN A 362 22.46 15.86 -38.03
C GLN A 362 22.48 16.41 -36.61
N GLU A 363 21.98 17.63 -36.46
CA GLU A 363 21.82 18.29 -35.17
C GLU A 363 20.92 17.39 -34.31
N ARG A 364 21.52 16.77 -33.29
CA ARG A 364 20.84 15.82 -32.42
C ARG A 364 19.78 16.57 -31.62
N ASP A 365 18.52 16.45 -32.04
CA ASP A 365 17.41 17.11 -31.35
C ASP A 365 17.05 16.34 -30.07
N ILE A 366 17.64 16.78 -28.96
CA ILE A 366 17.43 16.17 -27.65
C ILE A 366 16.00 16.35 -27.14
N GLU A 367 15.19 17.25 -27.72
CA GLU A 367 13.82 17.49 -27.25
C GLU A 367 12.88 16.33 -27.62
N LEU A 368 13.15 15.65 -28.73
CA LEU A 368 12.40 14.50 -29.22
C LEU A 368 12.81 13.18 -28.54
N GLU A 369 13.91 13.16 -27.78
CA GLU A 369 14.38 11.95 -27.10
C GLU A 369 13.53 11.61 -25.87
N ALA A 370 13.35 10.31 -25.61
CA ALA A 370 12.60 9.81 -24.46
C ALA A 370 13.16 10.39 -23.15
N ALA A 371 12.25 10.77 -22.23
CA ALA A 371 12.56 11.40 -20.94
C ALA A 371 13.23 12.80 -21.00
N SER A 372 13.31 13.45 -22.17
CA SER A 372 13.84 14.82 -22.30
C SER A 372 13.11 15.85 -21.44
N HIS A 373 11.79 15.68 -21.23
CA HIS A 373 10.92 16.55 -20.44
C HIS A 373 11.23 16.50 -18.93
N LEU A 374 11.98 15.51 -18.45
CA LEU A 374 12.41 15.39 -17.06
C LEU A 374 13.73 16.12 -16.76
N LEU A 375 14.39 16.64 -17.80
CA LEU A 375 15.66 17.34 -17.68
C LEU A 375 15.47 18.85 -17.70
N THR A 376 16.24 19.53 -16.85
CA THR A 376 16.39 20.98 -16.93
C THR A 376 17.15 21.38 -18.21
N LYS A 377 17.06 22.65 -18.61
CA LYS A 377 17.80 23.18 -19.78
C LYS A 377 19.32 22.95 -19.66
N GLN A 378 19.87 23.06 -18.46
CA GLN A 378 21.30 22.82 -18.18
C GLN A 378 21.66 21.34 -18.35
N GLU A 379 20.80 20.43 -17.88
CA GLU A 379 21.01 18.99 -18.03
C GLU A 379 20.88 18.52 -19.47
N LYS A 380 19.95 19.11 -20.24
CA LYS A 380 19.85 18.87 -21.69
C LYS A 380 21.15 19.29 -22.40
N SER A 381 21.70 20.46 -22.07
CA SER A 381 22.99 20.92 -22.62
C SER A 381 24.13 19.98 -22.26
N LEU A 382 24.15 19.46 -21.02
CA LEU A 382 25.17 18.51 -20.56
C LEU A 382 25.06 17.17 -21.29
N CYS A 383 23.84 16.69 -21.57
CA CYS A 383 23.61 15.48 -22.37
C CYS A 383 24.13 15.64 -23.81
N ILE A 384 23.87 16.78 -24.46
CA ILE A 384 24.40 17.07 -25.81
C ILE A 384 25.94 17.10 -25.78
N GLN A 385 26.54 17.76 -24.79
CA GLN A 385 27.99 17.86 -24.66
C GLN A 385 28.67 16.50 -24.41
N LEU A 386 27.99 15.60 -23.70
CA LEU A 386 28.47 14.25 -23.38
C LEU A 386 28.03 13.18 -24.39
N ASP A 387 27.30 13.57 -25.44
CA ASP A 387 26.64 12.67 -26.41
C ASP A 387 25.79 11.56 -25.75
N LEU A 388 25.20 11.88 -24.58
CA LEU A 388 24.35 10.97 -23.82
C LEU A 388 22.87 11.15 -24.15
N LYS A 389 22.12 10.04 -24.21
CA LYS A 389 20.65 10.10 -24.21
C LYS A 389 20.13 10.58 -22.85
N PRO A 390 19.02 11.34 -22.76
CA PRO A 390 18.41 11.75 -21.49
C PRO A 390 18.18 10.58 -20.52
N THR A 391 17.77 9.42 -21.02
CA THR A 391 17.60 8.20 -20.21
C THR A 391 18.91 7.72 -19.60
N GLN A 392 20.00 7.72 -20.35
CA GLN A 392 21.34 7.33 -19.86
C GLN A 392 21.85 8.31 -18.79
N TYR A 393 21.68 9.62 -19.02
CA TYR A 393 22.01 10.64 -18.04
C TYR A 393 21.21 10.45 -16.74
N LEU A 394 19.90 10.22 -16.83
CA LEU A 394 19.05 9.98 -15.65
C LEU A 394 19.51 8.74 -14.88
N THR A 395 19.86 7.65 -15.55
CA THR A 395 20.40 6.45 -14.90
C THR A 395 21.70 6.76 -14.16
N GLN A 396 22.67 7.40 -14.82
CA GLN A 396 23.95 7.76 -14.19
C GLN A 396 23.77 8.73 -13.01
N LYS A 397 22.94 9.77 -13.17
CA LYS A 397 22.57 10.70 -12.11
C LYS A 397 21.95 9.98 -10.91
N THR A 398 21.06 9.02 -11.15
CA THR A 398 20.37 8.28 -10.09
C THR A 398 21.34 7.40 -9.31
N LEU A 399 22.26 6.70 -10.01
CA LEU A 399 23.27 5.86 -9.37
C LEU A 399 24.22 6.69 -8.50
N LEU A 400 24.72 7.83 -9.00
CA LEU A 400 25.60 8.73 -8.24
C LEU A 400 24.93 9.28 -6.98
N LEU A 401 23.65 9.68 -7.06
CA LEU A 401 22.90 10.16 -5.90
C LEU A 401 22.61 9.03 -4.91
N GLN A 402 22.31 7.84 -5.40
CA GLN A 402 22.06 6.67 -4.55
C GLN A 402 23.32 6.28 -3.78
N GLU A 403 24.48 6.22 -4.45
CA GLU A 403 25.78 5.93 -3.83
C GLU A 403 26.15 6.98 -2.76
N TYR A 404 25.90 8.26 -3.05
CA TYR A 404 26.10 9.33 -2.08
C TYR A 404 25.25 9.17 -0.81
N LEU A 405 23.99 8.77 -0.97
CA LEU A 405 23.04 8.59 0.13
C LEU A 405 23.35 7.34 0.96
N THR A 406 23.70 6.21 0.31
CA THR A 406 24.06 4.97 1.01
C THR A 406 25.40 5.11 1.74
N GLY A 407 26.31 5.93 1.21
CA GLY A 407 27.64 6.18 1.79
C GLY A 407 27.70 7.18 2.94
N ASN A 408 26.58 7.43 3.65
CA ASN A 408 26.49 8.39 4.76
C ASN A 408 26.96 9.82 4.42
N ARG A 409 26.89 10.23 3.15
CA ARG A 409 27.39 11.53 2.66
C ARG A 409 28.89 11.79 2.93
N ARG A 410 29.67 10.73 3.15
CA ARG A 410 31.09 10.82 3.55
C ARG A 410 32.05 10.08 2.62
N LEU A 411 31.56 9.24 1.73
CA LEU A 411 32.37 8.51 0.76
C LEU A 411 32.72 9.38 -0.45
N SER A 412 33.99 9.38 -0.83
CA SER A 412 34.47 9.97 -2.10
C SER A 412 33.96 9.08 -3.24
N ILE A 413 32.97 9.55 -3.98
CA ILE A 413 32.42 8.86 -5.16
C ILE A 413 33.53 8.84 -6.22
N VAL A 414 33.91 7.64 -6.68
CA VAL A 414 34.95 7.47 -7.70
C VAL A 414 34.27 7.22 -9.05
N PRO A 415 34.24 8.21 -9.97
CA PRO A 415 33.61 8.02 -11.27
C PRO A 415 34.36 6.94 -12.08
N GLN A 416 33.62 6.04 -12.72
CA GLN A 416 34.14 4.94 -13.53
C GLN A 416 34.29 5.32 -15.00
N SER A 417 33.77 6.48 -15.41
CA SER A 417 33.82 6.96 -16.79
C SER A 417 33.90 8.49 -16.88
N GLU A 418 34.36 9.00 -18.03
CA GLU A 418 34.45 10.44 -18.30
C GLU A 418 33.08 11.16 -18.24
N PRO A 419 31.98 10.59 -18.80
CA PRO A 419 30.65 11.17 -18.64
C PRO A 419 30.20 11.23 -17.18
N GLU A 420 30.42 10.16 -16.42
CA GLU A 420 30.07 10.10 -15.00
C GLU A 420 30.83 11.14 -14.16
N SER A 421 32.11 11.37 -14.47
CA SER A 421 32.90 12.44 -13.83
C SER A 421 32.32 13.83 -14.09
N LYS A 422 31.86 14.13 -15.31
CA LYS A 422 31.25 15.43 -15.62
C LYS A 422 29.86 15.59 -14.98
N ILE A 423 29.08 14.52 -14.91
CA ILE A 423 27.79 14.52 -14.21
C ILE A 423 27.98 14.72 -12.71
N LEU A 424 28.94 14.02 -12.09
CA LEU A 424 29.29 14.21 -10.69
C LEU A 424 29.69 15.66 -10.40
N HIS A 425 30.55 16.26 -11.24
CA HIS A 425 30.93 17.66 -11.13
C HIS A 425 29.72 18.60 -11.24
N TYR A 426 28.79 18.34 -12.17
CA TYR A 426 27.55 19.11 -12.28
C TYR A 426 26.69 19.01 -11.01
N LEU A 427 26.54 17.82 -10.44
CA LEU A 427 25.77 17.59 -9.21
C LEU A 427 26.41 18.30 -8.00
N VAL A 428 27.74 18.30 -7.91
CA VAL A 428 28.48 19.04 -6.88
C VAL A 428 28.30 20.54 -7.04
N THR A 429 28.47 21.06 -8.26
CA THR A 429 28.36 22.50 -8.56
C THR A 429 26.96 23.04 -8.26
N ASN A 430 25.92 22.24 -8.49
CA ASN A 430 24.53 22.59 -8.20
C ASN A 430 24.11 22.26 -6.75
N GLY A 431 25.03 21.83 -5.89
CA GLY A 431 24.78 21.60 -4.46
C GLY A 431 23.97 20.34 -4.14
N TRP A 432 23.83 19.41 -5.08
CA TRP A 432 23.15 18.12 -4.86
C TRP A 432 24.02 17.14 -4.07
N ILE A 433 25.35 17.22 -4.28
CA ILE A 433 26.37 16.44 -3.57
C ILE A 433 27.36 17.44 -2.95
N THR A 434 27.74 17.25 -1.70
CA THR A 434 28.80 18.08 -1.09
C THR A 434 30.16 17.50 -1.47
N ALA A 435 31.03 18.31 -2.07
CA ALA A 435 32.44 17.94 -2.22
C ALA A 435 33.09 17.88 -0.83
N ASN A 436 33.77 16.77 -0.54
CA ASN A 436 34.66 16.66 0.62
C ASN A 436 36.08 17.03 0.23
#